data_AF-A0A523TGB5-F1
#
_entry.id   AF-A0A523TGB5-F1
#
_cell.length_a   1.000
_cell.length_b   1.000
_cell.length_c   1.000
_cell.angle_alpha   90.00
_cell.angle_beta   90.00
_cell.angle_gamma   90.00
#
_symmetry.space_group_name_H-M   'P 1'
#
loop_
_entity.id
_entity.type
_entity.pdbx_description
1 polymer ?
#
loop_
_entity_poly.entity_id
_entity_poly.type
_entity_poly.pdbx_seq_one_letter_code
_entity_poly.pdbx_strand_id
1 'polypeptide(L)'
;MTDHLQSLRNHPSLSRIRRNHALEHATIHILNQQFPNHRFIGRSNTQGFFLYGDVPIDVLESAVQEALRRLRNGEHQLAIHPNCGTNLVTSAILAGTASFLTLMSSEHENWRRRAERLPLAIAATLFALIVSQPLGLSVQQHITTQGDPEQLEVLSIRRIHTSSNPVYHILTKN
;
A
#
# COMPACT_ATOMS: atom_id res chain seq x y z
N MET A 1 -15.17 16.95 13.90
CA MET A 1 -14.57 16.54 12.59
C MET A 1 -13.85 15.20 12.65
N THR A 2 -13.37 14.75 13.80
CA THR A 2 -12.74 13.42 14.02
C THR A 2 -13.74 12.26 13.95
N ASP A 3 -15.00 12.45 14.36
CA ASP A 3 -15.99 11.37 14.45
C ASP A 3 -16.40 10.77 13.08
N HIS A 4 -16.51 11.60 12.04
CA HIS A 4 -16.87 11.10 10.70
C HIS A 4 -15.75 10.27 10.07
N LEU A 5 -14.48 10.65 10.28
CA LEU A 5 -13.34 9.88 9.78
C LEU A 5 -13.19 8.56 10.54
N GLN A 6 -13.43 8.57 11.85
CA GLN A 6 -13.48 7.34 12.64
C GLN A 6 -14.64 6.44 12.21
N SER A 7 -15.83 6.98 11.97
CA SER A 7 -17.00 6.24 11.50
C SER A 7 -16.76 5.57 10.13
N LEU A 8 -16.16 6.28 9.17
CA LEU A 8 -15.81 5.70 7.86
C LEU A 8 -14.74 4.61 8.00
N ARG A 9 -13.70 4.85 8.81
CA ARG A 9 -12.62 3.87 9.02
C ARG A 9 -13.13 2.59 9.71
N ASN A 10 -14.09 2.74 10.62
CA ASN A 10 -14.67 1.64 11.39
C ASN A 10 -15.83 0.95 10.65
N HIS A 11 -16.18 1.40 9.44
CA HIS A 11 -17.14 0.68 8.61
C HIS A 11 -16.63 -0.77 8.41
N PRO A 12 -17.45 -1.81 8.65
CA PRO A 12 -16.96 -3.19 8.74
C PRO A 12 -16.14 -3.66 7.53
N SER A 13 -16.54 -3.26 6.32
CA SER A 13 -15.82 -3.58 5.09
C SER A 13 -14.45 -2.89 4.98
N LEU A 14 -14.36 -1.61 5.36
CA LEU A 14 -13.12 -0.85 5.31
C LEU A 14 -12.14 -1.34 6.37
N SER A 15 -12.63 -1.62 7.58
CA SER A 15 -11.81 -2.22 8.62
C SER A 15 -11.25 -3.59 8.20
N ARG A 16 -12.09 -4.44 7.58
CA ARG A 16 -11.65 -5.74 7.06
C ARG A 16 -10.60 -5.62 5.96
N ILE A 17 -10.77 -4.71 4.99
CA ILE A 17 -9.76 -4.42 3.96
C ILE A 17 -8.44 -3.99 4.61
N ARG A 18 -8.48 -3.09 5.60
CA ARG A 18 -7.28 -2.58 6.28
C ARG A 18 -6.50 -3.66 7.02
N ARG A 19 -7.19 -4.62 7.65
CA ARG A 19 -6.56 -5.77 8.33
C ARG A 19 -5.99 -6.78 7.34
N ASN A 20 -6.71 -7.07 6.25
CA ASN A 20 -6.19 -7.90 5.16
C ASN A 20 -4.94 -7.27 4.53
N HIS A 21 -4.94 -5.95 4.34
CA HIS A 21 -3.79 -5.19 3.83
C HIS A 21 -2.59 -5.20 4.78
N ALA A 22 -2.83 -5.15 6.09
CA ALA A 22 -1.77 -5.34 7.07
C ALA A 22 -1.16 -6.75 6.99
N LEU A 23 -1.99 -7.79 6.89
CA LEU A 23 -1.53 -9.18 6.76
C LEU A 23 -0.76 -9.40 5.44
N GLU A 24 -1.22 -8.79 4.34
CA GLU A 24 -0.52 -8.80 3.06
C GLU A 24 0.89 -8.20 3.18
N HIS A 25 1.01 -7.00 3.76
CA HIS A 25 2.30 -6.36 3.97
C HIS A 25 3.22 -7.21 4.86
N ALA A 26 2.71 -7.75 5.95
CA ALA A 26 3.47 -8.59 6.86
C ALA A 26 3.95 -9.87 6.18
N THR A 27 3.11 -10.49 5.36
CA THR A 27 3.47 -11.67 4.55
C THR A 27 4.59 -11.33 3.57
N ILE A 28 4.48 -10.22 2.85
CA ILE A 28 5.50 -9.78 1.89
C ILE A 28 6.82 -9.48 2.58
N HIS A 29 6.81 -8.88 3.78
CA HIS A 29 8.04 -8.67 4.57
C HIS A 29 8.75 -9.99 4.89
N ILE A 30 8.01 -11.01 5.32
CA ILE A 30 8.59 -12.33 5.64
C ILE A 30 9.12 -12.99 4.37
N LEU A 31 8.38 -12.93 3.26
CA LEU A 31 8.83 -13.47 1.98
C LEU A 31 10.08 -12.76 1.46
N ASN A 32 10.15 -11.43 1.56
CA ASN A 32 11.33 -10.66 1.14
C ASN A 32 12.57 -10.98 1.99
N GLN A 33 12.40 -11.37 3.26
CA GLN A 33 13.51 -11.83 4.10
C GLN A 33 14.06 -13.18 3.62
N GLN A 34 13.19 -14.08 3.14
CA GLN A 34 13.58 -15.40 2.65
C GLN A 34 14.06 -15.37 1.19
N PHE A 35 13.48 -14.49 0.37
CA PHE A 35 13.71 -14.37 -1.07
C PHE A 35 14.04 -12.93 -1.47
N PRO A 36 15.20 -12.37 -1.07
CA PRO A 36 15.52 -10.95 -1.27
C PRO A 36 15.61 -10.50 -2.73
N ASN A 37 15.81 -11.44 -3.65
CA ASN A 37 15.89 -11.17 -5.10
C ASN A 37 14.56 -11.38 -5.83
N HIS A 38 13.50 -11.78 -5.13
CA HIS A 38 12.18 -12.01 -5.72
C HIS A 38 11.29 -10.78 -5.49
N ARG A 39 10.38 -10.54 -6.44
CA ARG A 39 9.40 -9.45 -6.34
C ARG A 39 8.04 -10.04 -6.03
N PHE A 40 7.50 -9.67 -4.88
CA PHE A 40 6.13 -9.98 -4.50
C PHE A 40 5.28 -8.71 -4.58
N ILE A 41 4.10 -8.84 -5.18
CA ILE A 41 3.11 -7.77 -5.27
C ILE A 41 1.84 -8.27 -4.56
N GLY A 42 1.23 -7.41 -3.77
CA GLY A 42 0.02 -7.71 -3.04
C GLY A 42 -1.17 -6.87 -3.53
N ARG A 43 -2.38 -7.42 -3.36
CA ARG A 43 -3.63 -6.68 -3.53
C ARG A 43 -4.71 -7.20 -2.58
N SER A 44 -5.10 -6.37 -1.63
CA SER A 44 -6.11 -6.71 -0.62
C SER A 44 -7.54 -6.34 -1.02
N ASN A 45 -8.50 -7.09 -0.49
CA ASN A 45 -9.93 -6.81 -0.59
C ASN A 45 -10.63 -7.19 0.73
N THR A 46 -11.96 -7.22 0.74
CA THR A 46 -12.73 -7.60 1.94
C THR A 46 -12.62 -9.08 2.30
N GLN A 47 -12.25 -9.96 1.37
CA GLN A 47 -12.23 -11.42 1.56
C GLN A 47 -10.84 -11.97 1.88
N GLY A 48 -9.80 -11.14 1.79
CA GLY A 48 -8.41 -11.52 1.99
C GLY A 48 -7.49 -10.69 1.11
N PHE A 49 -6.50 -11.33 0.50
CA PHE A 49 -5.58 -10.67 -0.42
C PHE A 49 -5.05 -11.61 -1.49
N PHE A 50 -4.63 -11.02 -2.61
CA PHE A 50 -3.91 -11.70 -3.67
C PHE A 50 -2.41 -11.45 -3.53
N LEU A 51 -1.61 -12.48 -3.75
CA LEU A 51 -0.17 -12.39 -3.84
C LEU A 51 0.27 -12.81 -5.25
N TYR A 52 1.05 -11.96 -5.90
CA TYR A 52 1.67 -12.22 -7.19
C TYR A 52 3.17 -12.40 -6.97
N GLY A 53 3.71 -13.54 -7.41
CA GLY A 53 5.13 -13.85 -7.28
C GLY A 53 5.37 -15.34 -7.17
N ASP A 54 6.53 -15.78 -7.65
CA ASP A 54 6.92 -17.18 -7.62
C ASP A 54 7.44 -17.57 -6.23
N VAL A 55 6.71 -18.47 -5.59
CA VAL A 55 7.00 -18.99 -4.26
C VAL A 55 6.33 -20.36 -4.10
N PRO A 56 7.00 -21.36 -3.49
CA PRO A 56 6.36 -22.62 -3.12
C PRO A 56 5.18 -22.41 -2.17
N ILE A 57 4.10 -23.18 -2.34
CA ILE A 57 2.85 -22.98 -1.59
C ILE A 57 3.02 -23.21 -0.07
N ASP A 58 3.81 -24.20 0.32
CA ASP A 58 4.18 -24.54 1.70
C ASP A 58 4.96 -23.39 2.38
N VAL A 59 5.84 -22.74 1.62
CA VAL A 59 6.58 -21.56 2.08
C VAL A 59 5.64 -20.36 2.24
N LEU A 60 4.72 -20.16 1.30
CA LEU A 60 3.69 -19.12 1.40
C LEU A 60 2.77 -19.34 2.61
N GLU A 61 2.31 -20.57 2.83
CA GLU A 61 1.49 -20.93 4.00
C GLU A 61 2.22 -20.60 5.30
N SER A 62 3.49 -21.00 5.41
CA SER A 62 4.33 -20.69 6.57
C SER A 62 4.50 -19.19 6.77
N ALA A 63 4.76 -18.43 5.69
CA ALA A 63 4.93 -16.98 5.74
C ALA A 63 3.65 -16.25 6.17
N VAL A 64 2.48 -16.68 5.69
CA VAL A 64 1.18 -16.10 6.06
C VAL A 64 0.84 -16.36 7.53
N GLN A 65 1.08 -17.58 8.02
CA GLN A 65 0.85 -17.91 9.43
C GLN A 65 1.80 -17.13 10.35
N GLU A 66 3.07 -17.04 9.97
CA GLU A 66 4.06 -16.25 10.70
C GLU A 66 3.71 -14.76 10.70
N ALA A 67 3.25 -14.21 9.57
CA ALA A 67 2.79 -12.83 9.46
C ALA A 67 1.65 -12.54 10.44
N LEU A 68 0.63 -13.39 10.45
CA LEU A 68 -0.53 -13.24 11.33
C LEU A 68 -0.12 -13.35 12.81
N ARG A 69 0.75 -14.31 13.14
CA ARG A 69 1.27 -14.50 14.49
C ARG A 69 2.04 -13.28 14.99
N ARG A 70 2.94 -12.73 14.18
CA ARG A 70 3.74 -11.54 14.53
C ARG A 70 2.87 -10.29 14.69
N LEU A 71 1.89 -10.09 13.80
CA LEU A 71 0.92 -9.00 13.94
C LEU A 71 0.11 -9.12 15.24
N ARG A 72 -0.38 -10.31 15.59
CA ARG A 72 -1.07 -10.56 16.87
C ARG A 72 -0.18 -10.31 18.08
N ASN A 73 1.13 -10.51 17.95
CA ASN A 73 2.11 -10.23 18.99
C ASN A 73 2.51 -8.74 19.08
N GLY A 74 1.86 -7.86 18.32
CA GLY A 74 2.07 -6.41 18.40
C GLY A 74 3.14 -5.87 17.44
N GLU A 75 3.67 -6.68 16.53
CA GLU A 75 4.66 -6.24 15.52
C GLU A 75 4.00 -5.46 14.37
N HIS A 76 3.22 -4.43 14.72
CA HIS A 76 2.39 -3.65 13.80
C HIS A 76 3.20 -2.91 12.73
N GLN A 77 4.51 -2.74 12.90
CA GLN A 77 5.39 -2.19 11.86
C GLN A 77 5.40 -3.04 10.59
N LEU A 78 5.10 -4.34 10.69
CA LEU A 78 4.96 -5.23 9.54
C LEU A 78 3.74 -4.89 8.68
N ALA A 79 2.78 -4.13 9.20
CA ALA A 79 1.61 -3.68 8.46
C ALA A 79 1.90 -2.51 7.50
N ILE A 80 3.12 -1.99 7.45
CA ILE A 80 3.53 -0.86 6.60
C ILE A 80 4.61 -1.34 5.65
N HIS A 81 4.46 -1.07 4.35
CA HIS A 81 5.44 -1.49 3.34
C HIS A 81 5.92 -0.30 2.49
N PRO A 82 7.24 -0.13 2.27
CA PRO A 82 7.78 1.02 1.55
C PRO A 82 7.32 1.06 0.08
N ASN A 83 7.03 -0.09 -0.52
CA ASN A 83 6.61 -0.19 -1.92
C ASN A 83 5.08 -0.36 -2.08
N CYS A 84 4.29 0.03 -1.08
CA CYS A 84 2.83 -0.02 -1.16
C CYS A 84 2.28 0.96 -2.21
N GLY A 85 1.21 0.59 -2.93
CA GLY A 85 0.53 1.46 -3.89
C GLY A 85 0.03 2.77 -3.29
N THR A 86 -0.31 2.80 -1.99
CA THR A 86 -0.66 4.03 -1.26
C THR A 86 0.46 5.08 -1.32
N ASN A 87 1.73 4.68 -1.27
CA ASN A 87 2.87 5.60 -1.39
C ASN A 87 2.98 6.19 -2.79
N LEU A 88 2.74 5.37 -3.81
CA LEU A 88 2.75 5.81 -5.21
C LEU A 88 1.64 6.83 -5.46
N VAL A 89 0.41 6.55 -5.01
CA VAL A 89 -0.74 7.46 -5.14
C VAL A 89 -0.47 8.77 -4.38
N THR A 90 0.02 8.69 -3.15
CA THR A 90 0.38 9.89 -2.36
C THR A 90 1.41 10.75 -3.07
N SER A 91 2.46 10.11 -3.63
CA SER A 91 3.50 10.80 -4.39
C SER A 91 2.94 11.44 -5.65
N ALA A 92 2.11 10.73 -6.41
CA ALA A 92 1.51 11.24 -7.63
C ALA A 92 0.61 12.46 -7.37
N ILE A 93 -0.21 12.42 -6.31
CA ILE A 93 -1.08 13.54 -5.92
C ILE A 93 -0.24 14.76 -5.54
N LEU A 94 0.76 14.59 -4.67
CA LEU A 94 1.58 15.72 -4.20
C LEU A 94 2.43 16.32 -5.33
N ALA A 95 3.13 15.48 -6.08
CA ALA A 95 3.95 15.91 -7.22
C ALA A 95 3.10 16.56 -8.32
N GLY A 96 1.98 15.94 -8.69
CA GLY A 96 1.06 16.48 -9.68
C GLY A 96 0.45 17.82 -9.27
N THR A 97 0.07 17.96 -8.00
CA THR A 97 -0.46 19.23 -7.46
C THR A 97 0.61 20.32 -7.44
N ALA A 98 1.83 20.01 -7.01
CA ALA A 98 2.94 20.97 -7.01
C ALA A 98 3.28 21.45 -8.43
N SER A 99 3.34 20.53 -9.40
CA SER A 99 3.53 20.86 -10.81
C SER A 99 2.37 21.69 -11.37
N PHE A 100 1.13 21.31 -11.07
CA PHE A 100 -0.06 22.04 -11.51
C PHE A 100 -0.05 23.49 -10.98
N LEU A 101 0.16 23.69 -9.68
CA LEU A 101 0.14 25.03 -9.07
C LEU A 101 1.25 25.94 -9.59
N THR A 102 2.44 25.40 -9.89
CA THR A 102 3.57 26.18 -10.41
C THR A 102 3.38 26.57 -11.88
N LEU A 103 2.77 25.70 -12.69
CA LEU A 103 2.52 25.92 -14.11
C LEU A 103 1.16 26.56 -14.41
N MET A 104 0.28 26.66 -13.40
CA MET A 104 -1.01 27.33 -13.51
C MET A 104 -0.78 28.78 -13.94
N SER A 105 -1.46 29.18 -15.01
CA SER A 105 -1.27 30.46 -15.70
C SER A 105 -2.63 31.03 -16.12
N SER A 106 -2.70 32.34 -16.39
CA SER A 106 -3.92 32.96 -16.89
C SER A 106 -4.17 32.63 -18.37
N GLU A 107 -5.40 32.79 -18.84
CA GLU A 107 -5.80 32.45 -20.22
C GLU A 107 -5.00 33.20 -21.31
N HIS A 108 -4.33 34.31 -20.96
CA HIS A 108 -3.57 35.14 -21.90
C HIS A 108 -2.04 34.96 -21.79
N GLU A 109 -1.56 33.93 -21.09
CA GLU A 109 -0.12 33.74 -20.89
C GLU A 109 0.57 33.04 -22.08
N ASN A 110 1.54 33.71 -22.69
CA ASN A 110 2.35 33.15 -23.79
C ASN A 110 3.20 31.95 -23.35
N TRP A 111 3.38 30.97 -24.24
CA TRP A 111 4.11 29.72 -23.95
C TRP A 111 5.53 29.94 -23.38
N ARG A 112 6.21 31.02 -23.80
CA ARG A 112 7.56 31.38 -23.32
C ARG A 112 7.58 31.63 -21.80
N ARG A 113 6.56 32.32 -21.26
CA ARG A 113 6.46 32.59 -19.81
C ARG A 113 6.15 31.33 -19.00
N ARG A 114 5.40 30.39 -19.58
CA ARG A 114 5.22 29.05 -18.99
C ARG A 114 6.54 28.27 -18.93
N ALA A 115 7.35 28.35 -20.00
CA ALA A 115 8.66 27.70 -20.06
C ALA A 115 9.65 28.28 -19.03
N GLU A 116 9.60 29.58 -18.75
CA GLU A 116 10.41 30.23 -17.71
C GLU A 116 10.12 29.68 -16.30
N ARG A 117 8.91 29.14 -16.05
CA ARG A 117 8.55 28.51 -14.76
C ARG A 117 8.92 27.04 -14.67
N LEU A 118 9.39 26.42 -15.74
CA LEU A 118 9.74 25.00 -15.75
C LEU A 118 10.77 24.62 -14.68
N PRO A 119 11.86 25.38 -14.46
CA PRO A 119 12.81 25.06 -13.39
C PRO A 119 12.15 25.08 -11.99
N LEU A 120 11.25 26.03 -11.74
CA LEU A 120 10.51 26.12 -10.49
C LEU A 120 9.55 24.95 -10.33
N ALA A 121 8.85 24.56 -11.41
CA ALA A 121 7.96 23.40 -11.40
C ALA A 121 8.71 22.10 -11.11
N ILE A 122 9.89 21.91 -11.70
CA ILE A 122 10.76 20.76 -11.42
C ILE A 122 11.20 20.77 -9.95
N ALA A 123 11.68 21.91 -9.43
CA ALA A 123 12.10 22.03 -8.04
C ALA A 123 10.95 21.75 -7.06
N ALA A 124 9.77 22.30 -7.30
CA ALA A 124 8.58 22.06 -6.49
C ALA A 124 8.13 20.59 -6.53
N THR A 125 8.19 19.96 -7.70
CA THR A 125 7.86 18.53 -7.87
C THR A 125 8.85 17.65 -7.12
N LEU A 126 10.15 17.92 -7.20
CA LEU A 126 11.18 17.18 -6.46
C LEU A 126 10.99 17.32 -4.95
N PHE A 127 10.71 18.54 -4.48
CA PHE A 127 10.39 18.77 -3.07
C PHE A 127 9.15 17.98 -2.63
N ALA A 128 8.09 17.98 -3.43
CA ALA A 128 6.89 17.21 -3.16
C ALA A 128 7.15 15.70 -3.09
N LEU A 129 8.03 15.16 -3.94
CA LEU A 129 8.44 13.74 -3.90
C LEU A 129 9.26 13.38 -2.65
N ILE A 130 10.07 14.30 -2.13
CA ILE A 130 10.80 14.08 -0.87
C ILE A 130 9.81 14.04 0.29
N VAL A 131 8.88 15.00 0.34
CA VAL A 131 7.87 15.09 1.39
C VAL A 131 6.84 13.95 1.30
N SER A 132 6.58 13.41 0.10
CA SER A 132 5.61 12.33 -0.08
C SER A 132 6.03 11.01 0.57
N GLN A 133 7.34 10.77 0.77
CA GLN A 133 7.84 9.54 1.37
C GLN A 133 7.30 9.33 2.81
N PRO A 134 7.57 10.21 3.79
CA PRO A 134 7.03 10.07 5.14
C PRO A 134 5.50 10.20 5.18
N LEU A 135 4.92 11.04 4.31
CA LEU A 135 3.46 11.19 4.26
C LEU A 135 2.76 9.92 3.77
N GLY A 136 3.29 9.25 2.75
CA GLY A 136 2.74 7.99 2.24
C GLY A 136 2.72 6.90 3.32
N LEU A 137 3.81 6.77 4.08
CA LEU A 137 3.89 5.84 5.21
C LEU A 137 2.85 6.18 6.29
N SER A 138 2.67 7.47 6.59
CA SER A 138 1.65 7.92 7.54
C SER A 138 0.24 7.62 7.05
N VAL A 139 -0.05 7.85 5.76
CA VAL A 139 -1.34 7.49 5.14
C VAL A 139 -1.58 5.99 5.21
N GLN A 140 -0.55 5.17 4.98
CA GLN A 140 -0.68 3.72 5.15
C GLN A 140 -1.12 3.38 6.57
N GLN A 141 -0.33 3.80 7.56
CA GLN A 141 -0.53 3.47 8.97
C GLN A 141 -1.90 3.90 9.51
N HIS A 142 -2.39 5.07 9.09
CA HIS A 142 -3.60 5.65 9.69
C HIS A 142 -4.86 5.41 8.86
N ILE A 143 -4.73 5.20 7.55
CA ILE A 143 -5.86 5.16 6.61
C ILE A 143 -5.96 3.80 5.93
N THR A 144 -4.90 3.29 5.30
CA THR A 144 -5.03 2.11 4.42
C THR A 144 -4.71 0.77 5.05
N THR A 145 -4.06 0.74 6.21
CA THR A 145 -3.72 -0.50 6.95
C THR A 145 -4.18 -0.43 8.40
N GLN A 146 -4.35 -1.59 9.02
CA GLN A 146 -4.68 -1.74 10.45
C GLN A 146 -3.80 -2.84 11.03
N GLY A 147 -2.79 -2.47 11.82
CA GLY A 147 -1.78 -3.40 12.32
C GLY A 147 -2.31 -4.48 13.27
N ASP A 148 -3.36 -4.17 14.03
CA ASP A 148 -4.04 -5.16 14.88
C ASP A 148 -5.02 -6.01 14.03
N PRO A 149 -4.75 -7.32 13.86
CA PRO A 149 -5.60 -8.21 13.08
C PRO A 149 -6.89 -8.60 13.81
N GLU A 150 -7.03 -8.34 15.11
CA GLU A 150 -8.16 -8.78 15.94
C GLU A 150 -8.45 -10.29 15.74
N GLN A 151 -9.69 -10.65 15.38
CA GLN A 151 -10.16 -12.02 15.17
C GLN A 151 -9.89 -12.54 13.75
N LEU A 152 -9.05 -11.85 12.96
CA LEU A 152 -8.74 -12.27 11.59
C LEU A 152 -8.10 -13.67 11.59
N GLU A 153 -8.66 -14.58 10.81
CA GLU A 153 -8.20 -15.94 10.58
C GLU A 153 -7.99 -16.20 9.09
N VAL A 154 -6.98 -17.00 8.76
CA VAL A 154 -6.71 -17.45 7.39
C VAL A 154 -7.50 -18.73 7.13
N LEU A 155 -8.36 -18.71 6.12
CA LEU A 155 -9.24 -19.82 5.75
C LEU A 155 -8.58 -20.82 4.81
N SER A 156 -7.95 -20.31 3.75
CA SER A 156 -7.31 -21.14 2.74
C SER A 156 -6.40 -20.30 1.87
N ILE A 157 -5.37 -20.93 1.32
CA ILE A 157 -4.50 -20.35 0.30
C ILE A 157 -4.75 -21.14 -0.99
N ARG A 158 -5.15 -20.45 -2.05
CA ARG A 158 -5.48 -21.09 -3.34
C ARG A 158 -4.61 -20.51 -4.44
N ARG A 159 -3.95 -21.39 -5.20
CA ARG A 159 -3.28 -20.98 -6.43
C ARG A 159 -4.30 -20.76 -7.54
N ILE A 160 -4.31 -19.57 -8.12
CA ILE A 160 -5.10 -19.23 -9.30
C ILE A 160 -4.24 -19.56 -10.52
N HIS A 161 -4.74 -20.45 -11.37
CA HIS A 161 -4.05 -20.83 -12.59
C HIS A 161 -4.01 -19.62 -13.53
N THR A 162 -2.80 -19.11 -13.77
CA THR A 162 -2.53 -17.99 -14.68
C THR A 162 -1.43 -18.41 -15.64
N SER A 163 -1.47 -17.93 -16.88
CA SER A 163 -0.58 -18.35 -17.96
C SER A 163 0.88 -17.85 -17.84
N SER A 164 1.16 -16.91 -16.94
CA SER A 164 2.48 -16.30 -16.79
C SER A 164 3.03 -16.43 -15.37
N ASN A 165 2.54 -15.61 -14.44
CA ASN A 165 3.02 -15.56 -13.06
C ASN A 165 2.06 -16.28 -12.11
N PRO A 166 2.55 -17.07 -11.16
CA PRO A 166 1.71 -17.64 -10.12
C PRO A 166 1.03 -16.54 -9.31
N VAL A 167 -0.28 -16.70 -9.14
CA VAL A 167 -1.12 -15.84 -8.32
C VAL A 167 -1.73 -16.71 -7.23
N TYR A 168 -1.66 -16.25 -5.99
CA TYR A 168 -2.26 -16.89 -4.84
C TYR A 168 -3.36 -16.01 -4.29
N HIS A 169 -4.50 -16.60 -3.93
CA HIS A 169 -5.56 -15.93 -3.19
C HIS A 169 -5.61 -16.50 -1.78
N ILE A 170 -5.28 -15.64 -0.82
CA ILE A 170 -5.31 -15.94 0.61
C ILE A 170 -6.67 -15.44 1.09
N LEU A 171 -7.56 -16.39 1.43
CA LEU A 171 -8.88 -16.08 1.96
C LEU A 171 -8.82 -15.93 3.47
N THR A 172 -9.53 -14.93 4.00
CA THR A 172 -9.61 -14.65 5.44
C THR A 172 -11.05 -14.51 5.91
N LYS A 173 -11.26 -14.68 7.21
CA LYS A 173 -12.52 -14.33 7.91
C LYS A 173 -12.21 -13.59 9.21
N ASN A 174 -13.17 -12.82 9.70
CA ASN A 174 -13.21 -12.31 11.07
C ASN A 174 -14.44 -12.89 11.75
#